data_AF-A0A257LVH7-F1
#
_entry.id   AF-A0A257LVH7-F1
#
_cell.length_a   1.000
_cell.length_b   1.000
_cell.length_c   1.000
_cell.angle_alpha   90.00
_cell.angle_beta   90.00
_cell.angle_gamma   90.00
#
_symmetry.space_group_name_H-M   'P 1'
#
loop_
_entity.id
_entity.type
_entity.pdbx_description
1 polymer ?
#
loop_
_entity_poly.entity_id
_entity_poly.type
_entity_poly.pdbx_seq_one_letter_code
_entity_poly.pdbx_strand_id
1 'polypeptide(L)'
;QPQDLTDVGGYGPAAALAQRKDLKSTLQNSLDRGYEVTLSEEDINGYLSRTLAAKQGGLLGSNVSLDGAWVRLEEGRVEVVLERRIFGHPLTISTYIQITQTVAPTGTPSTDGVLHGGPYIKDLPLNRGGRFGQLVVPQGFLLLVLPSFQKLADLYKTEVELALGRMARIRIQKDKLILDPREPGDLMTAPGGTF
;
A
#
# COMPACT_ATOMS: atom_id res chain seq x y z
N GLN A 1 2.02 -0.81 23.85
CA GLN A 1 0.58 -0.84 23.50
C GLN A 1 0.45 -0.81 21.99
N PRO A 2 -0.52 -1.55 21.40
CA PRO A 2 -0.84 -1.46 19.97
C PRO A 2 -1.19 -0.03 19.53
N GLN A 3 -1.02 0.23 18.24
CA GLN A 3 -1.52 1.43 17.58
C GLN A 3 -3.06 1.44 17.64
N ASP A 4 -3.64 2.63 17.76
CA ASP A 4 -5.08 2.81 17.53
C ASP A 4 -5.35 2.83 16.02
N LEU A 5 -6.25 1.96 15.57
CA LEU A 5 -6.63 1.80 14.16
C LEU A 5 -8.08 2.21 13.90
N THR A 6 -8.78 2.74 14.91
CA THR A 6 -10.18 3.16 14.78
C THR A 6 -10.37 4.30 13.77
N ASP A 7 -9.30 5.03 13.46
CA ASP A 7 -9.25 6.07 12.44
C ASP A 7 -8.96 5.55 11.03
N VAL A 8 -8.59 4.28 10.87
CA VAL A 8 -8.26 3.67 9.58
C VAL A 8 -9.55 3.22 8.88
N GLY A 9 -9.79 3.75 7.68
CA GLY A 9 -10.96 3.41 6.89
C GLY A 9 -11.04 1.90 6.59
N GLY A 10 -12.19 1.28 6.88
CA GLY A 10 -12.37 -0.16 6.69
C GLY A 10 -11.78 -1.03 7.80
N TYR A 11 -11.38 -0.45 8.94
CA TYR A 11 -11.05 -1.19 10.15
C TYR A 11 -12.32 -1.52 10.97
N GLY A 12 -12.29 -2.66 11.66
CA GLY A 12 -13.37 -3.09 12.57
C GLY A 12 -14.43 -4.02 11.97
N PRO A 13 -15.32 -4.59 12.79
CA PRO A 13 -16.23 -5.66 12.40
C PRO A 13 -17.29 -5.24 11.36
N ALA A 14 -17.68 -3.96 11.34
CA ALA A 14 -18.62 -3.44 10.37
C ALA A 14 -18.05 -3.41 8.94
N ALA A 15 -16.72 -3.29 8.81
CA ALA A 15 -16.06 -3.24 7.50
C ALA A 15 -16.08 -4.59 6.76
N ALA A 16 -16.10 -5.70 7.52
CA ALA A 16 -16.15 -7.05 6.96
C ALA A 16 -17.48 -7.37 6.24
N LEU A 17 -18.55 -6.61 6.50
CA LEU A 17 -19.90 -6.85 6.00
C LEU A 17 -20.24 -6.07 4.72
N ALA A 18 -19.41 -5.10 4.33
CA ALA A 18 -19.68 -4.28 3.16
C ALA A 18 -19.21 -4.99 1.87
N GLN A 19 -20.06 -5.06 0.84
CA GLN A 19 -19.60 -5.39 -0.51
C GLN A 19 -18.67 -4.28 -0.99
N ARG A 20 -17.38 -4.58 -1.14
CA ARG A 20 -16.37 -3.62 -1.62
C ARG A 20 -15.77 -4.08 -2.93
N LYS A 21 -15.19 -3.12 -3.66
CA LYS A 21 -14.54 -3.33 -4.96
C LYS A 21 -13.54 -4.47 -4.88
N ASP A 22 -13.52 -5.29 -5.93
CA ASP A 22 -12.41 -6.21 -6.19
C ASP A 22 -11.28 -5.39 -6.82
N LEU A 23 -10.19 -5.19 -6.08
CA LEU A 23 -9.11 -4.30 -6.51
C LEU A 23 -8.46 -4.79 -7.79
N LYS A 24 -8.25 -6.10 -7.93
CA LYS A 24 -7.57 -6.68 -9.09
C LYS A 24 -8.33 -6.35 -10.38
N SER A 25 -9.63 -6.65 -10.42
CA SER A 25 -10.48 -6.36 -11.59
C SER A 25 -10.66 -4.87 -11.81
N THR A 26 -10.76 -4.07 -10.75
CA THR A 26 -10.87 -2.61 -10.85
C THR A 26 -9.63 -2.00 -11.51
N LEU A 27 -8.44 -2.40 -11.07
CA LEU A 27 -7.16 -1.95 -11.63
C LEU A 27 -6.98 -2.43 -13.07
N GLN A 28 -7.30 -3.69 -13.36
CA GLN A 28 -7.22 -4.24 -14.70
C GLN A 28 -8.16 -3.50 -15.67
N ASN A 29 -9.41 -3.23 -15.28
CA ASN A 29 -10.35 -2.48 -16.10
C ASN A 29 -9.88 -1.03 -16.35
N SER A 30 -9.27 -0.39 -15.34
CA SER A 30 -8.68 0.95 -15.48
C SER A 30 -7.57 0.94 -16.52
N LEU A 31 -6.66 -0.04 -16.44
CA LEU A 31 -5.58 -0.22 -17.42
C LEU A 31 -6.10 -0.50 -18.84
N ASP A 32 -7.06 -1.40 -18.97
CA ASP A 32 -7.58 -1.83 -20.27
C ASP A 32 -8.41 -0.74 -20.97
N ARG A 33 -9.08 0.12 -20.19
CA ARG A 33 -9.98 1.17 -20.72
C ARG A 33 -9.40 2.58 -20.61
N GLY A 34 -8.21 2.75 -20.03
CA GLY A 34 -7.50 4.01 -19.95
C GLY A 34 -8.19 5.09 -19.11
N TYR A 35 -8.67 4.76 -17.91
CA TYR A 35 -9.29 5.75 -17.01
C TYR A 35 -8.66 5.80 -15.61
N GLU A 36 -8.71 6.97 -14.99
CA GLU A 36 -8.25 7.17 -13.62
C GLU A 36 -9.17 6.47 -12.61
N VAL A 37 -8.58 5.77 -11.65
CA VAL A 37 -9.29 5.18 -10.52
C VAL A 37 -8.87 5.83 -9.21
N THR A 38 -9.85 6.11 -8.34
CA THR A 38 -9.62 6.51 -6.95
C THR A 38 -10.04 5.37 -6.02
N LEU A 39 -9.12 4.98 -5.14
CA LEU A 39 -9.31 3.97 -4.10
C LEU A 39 -9.23 4.63 -2.72
N SER A 40 -10.21 4.39 -1.87
CA SER A 40 -10.15 4.82 -0.46
C SER A 40 -9.41 3.81 0.40
N GLU A 41 -9.06 4.19 1.63
CA GLU A 41 -8.60 3.24 2.66
C GLU A 41 -9.59 2.09 2.83
N GLU A 42 -10.91 2.38 2.83
CA GLU A 42 -11.95 1.37 2.98
C GLU A 42 -11.95 0.34 1.84
N ASP A 43 -11.72 0.79 0.60
CA ASP A 43 -11.62 -0.10 -0.56
C ASP A 43 -10.41 -1.04 -0.41
N ILE A 44 -9.27 -0.49 0.01
CA ILE A 44 -8.01 -1.24 0.16
C ILE A 44 -8.09 -2.22 1.33
N ASN A 45 -8.46 -1.74 2.51
CA ASN A 45 -8.52 -2.54 3.73
C ASN A 45 -9.64 -3.57 3.69
N GLY A 46 -10.75 -3.24 3.04
CA GLY A 46 -11.81 -4.20 2.76
C GLY A 46 -11.32 -5.35 1.88
N TYR A 47 -10.49 -5.07 0.86
CA TYR A 47 -9.90 -6.12 0.04
C TYR A 47 -8.91 -6.99 0.85
N LEU A 48 -7.95 -6.36 1.54
CA LEU A 48 -6.94 -7.04 2.34
C LEU A 48 -7.56 -7.98 3.38
N SER A 49 -8.55 -7.51 4.15
CA SER A 49 -9.21 -8.30 5.19
C SER A 49 -9.91 -9.55 4.64
N ARG A 50 -10.50 -9.48 3.44
CA ARG A 50 -11.15 -10.63 2.79
C ARG A 50 -10.16 -11.65 2.23
N THR A 51 -9.07 -11.18 1.64
CA THR A 51 -8.15 -12.06 0.88
C THR A 51 -6.98 -12.58 1.70
N LEU A 52 -6.61 -11.91 2.80
CA LEU A 52 -5.41 -12.24 3.58
C LEU A 52 -5.43 -13.67 4.12
N ALA A 53 -6.53 -14.07 4.78
CA ALA A 53 -6.65 -15.40 5.36
C ALA A 53 -6.52 -16.51 4.30
N ALA A 54 -7.15 -16.32 3.13
CA ALA A 54 -7.06 -17.26 2.01
C ALA A 54 -5.64 -17.34 1.43
N LYS A 55 -4.95 -16.21 1.30
CA LYS A 55 -3.59 -16.13 0.72
C LYS A 55 -2.50 -16.63 1.67
N GLN A 56 -2.71 -16.56 2.98
CA GLN A 56 -1.71 -16.94 3.98
C GLN A 56 -1.57 -18.46 4.18
N GLY A 57 -2.54 -19.26 3.73
CA GLY A 57 -2.41 -20.73 3.65
C GLY A 57 -2.05 -21.44 4.96
N GLY A 58 -2.42 -20.89 6.13
CA GLY A 58 -2.14 -21.52 7.45
C GLY A 58 -0.66 -21.58 7.86
N LEU A 59 0.24 -20.85 7.18
CA LEU A 59 1.70 -20.96 7.34
C LEU A 59 2.31 -20.38 8.64
N LEU A 60 1.51 -19.94 9.61
CA LEU A 60 2.05 -19.40 10.86
C LEU A 60 2.00 -20.43 11.99
N GLY A 61 3.09 -20.53 12.76
CA GLY A 61 3.17 -21.44 13.89
C GLY A 61 2.20 -21.08 15.02
N SER A 62 1.91 -22.02 15.92
CA SER A 62 0.91 -21.92 17.00
C SER A 62 1.03 -20.68 17.92
N ASN A 63 2.19 -20.03 17.94
CA ASN A 63 2.53 -18.96 18.89
C ASN A 63 2.53 -17.56 18.26
N VAL A 64 2.33 -17.45 16.94
CA VAL A 64 2.28 -16.17 16.21
C VAL A 64 1.10 -16.20 15.24
N SER A 65 0.14 -15.30 15.39
CA SER A 65 -0.92 -15.08 14.40
C SER A 65 -0.75 -13.72 13.73
N LEU A 66 -1.11 -13.63 12.45
CA LEU A 66 -1.36 -12.40 11.74
C LEU A 66 -2.88 -12.22 11.73
N ASP A 67 -3.35 -11.31 12.57
CA ASP A 67 -4.79 -11.06 12.77
C ASP A 67 -5.32 -10.13 11.67
N GLY A 68 -4.46 -9.28 11.09
CA GLY A 68 -4.83 -8.38 10.00
C GLY A 68 -3.65 -7.65 9.35
N ALA A 69 -3.93 -7.08 8.19
CA ALA A 69 -3.05 -6.13 7.51
C ALA A 69 -3.89 -4.94 7.06
N TRP A 70 -3.40 -3.74 7.35
CA TRP A 70 -4.13 -2.49 7.18
C TRP A 70 -3.24 -1.47 6.47
N VAL A 71 -3.87 -0.58 5.73
CA VAL A 71 -3.26 0.49 4.96
C VAL A 71 -3.87 1.79 5.44
N ARG A 72 -3.00 2.73 5.83
CA ARG A 72 -3.34 4.10 6.14
C ARG A 72 -2.71 5.00 5.09
N LEU A 73 -3.52 5.85 4.46
CA LEU A 73 -3.15 6.76 3.38
C LEU A 73 -2.97 8.15 3.95
N GLU A 74 -1.72 8.57 4.05
CA GLU A 74 -1.34 9.91 4.47
C GLU A 74 -0.89 10.73 3.27
N GLU A 75 -0.81 12.06 3.42
CA GLU A 75 -0.37 12.93 2.33
C GLU A 75 1.05 12.52 1.87
N GLY A 76 1.16 12.08 0.61
CA GLY A 76 2.41 11.68 -0.03
C GLY A 76 3.00 10.33 0.43
N ARG A 77 2.37 9.59 1.34
CA ARG A 77 2.92 8.32 1.85
C ARG A 77 1.85 7.33 2.31
N VAL A 78 2.20 6.06 2.30
CA VAL A 78 1.37 4.97 2.82
C VAL A 78 2.01 4.41 4.08
N GLU A 79 1.22 4.19 5.13
CA GLU A 79 1.60 3.33 6.25
C GLU A 79 0.95 1.97 6.07
N VAL A 80 1.77 0.92 5.96
CA VAL A 80 1.30 -0.47 5.99
C VAL A 80 1.44 -0.99 7.42
N VAL A 81 0.34 -1.36 8.04
CA VAL A 81 0.27 -1.85 9.42
C VAL A 81 -0.04 -3.35 9.42
N LEU A 82 0.72 -4.11 10.18
CA LEU A 82 0.47 -5.53 10.43
C LEU A 82 0.01 -5.69 11.88
N GLU A 83 -1.16 -6.28 12.06
CA GLU A 83 -1.75 -6.59 13.36
C GLU A 83 -1.53 -8.08 13.66
N ARG A 84 -0.86 -8.37 14.77
CA ARG A 84 -0.42 -9.72 15.12
C ARG A 84 -0.68 -10.03 16.56
N ARG A 85 -0.71 -11.32 16.88
CA ARG A 85 -0.63 -11.81 18.25
C ARG A 85 0.61 -12.66 18.42
N ILE A 86 1.41 -12.36 19.44
CA ILE A 86 2.58 -13.14 19.82
C ILE A 86 2.35 -13.60 21.26
N PHE A 87 2.35 -14.92 21.49
CA PHE A 87 2.03 -15.51 22.80
C PHE A 87 0.74 -14.97 23.44
N GLY A 88 -0.31 -14.78 22.64
CA GLY A 88 -1.59 -14.24 23.14
C GLY A 88 -1.66 -12.71 23.25
N HIS A 89 -0.53 -11.99 23.11
CA HIS A 89 -0.49 -10.54 23.27
C HIS A 89 -0.58 -9.80 21.92
N PRO A 90 -1.45 -8.79 21.79
CA PRO A 90 -1.57 -8.02 20.56
C PRO A 90 -0.35 -7.12 20.35
N LEU A 91 0.12 -7.08 19.10
CA LEU A 91 1.24 -6.27 18.64
C LEU A 91 0.91 -5.72 17.26
N THR A 92 1.10 -4.40 17.08
CA THR A 92 1.09 -3.80 15.75
C THR A 92 2.48 -3.37 15.36
N ILE A 93 2.81 -3.57 14.09
CA ILE A 93 4.08 -3.16 13.50
C ILE A 93 3.76 -2.54 12.16
N SER A 94 4.33 -1.37 11.86
CA SER A 94 4.09 -0.71 10.58
C SER A 94 5.37 -0.25 9.89
N THR A 95 5.28 -0.03 8.59
CA THR A 95 6.32 0.62 7.80
C THR A 95 5.72 1.69 6.91
N TYR A 96 6.45 2.79 6.71
CA TYR A 96 6.09 3.83 5.77
C TYR A 96 6.69 3.54 4.39
N ILE A 97 5.88 3.76 3.36
CA ILE A 97 6.25 3.64 1.95
C ILE A 97 5.94 4.98 1.29
N GLN A 98 6.91 5.54 0.59
CA GLN A 98 6.72 6.70 -0.26
C GLN A 98 6.82 6.27 -1.71
N ILE A 99 5.92 6.75 -2.56
CA ILE A 99 5.97 6.46 -4.00
C ILE A 99 6.59 7.67 -4.69
N THR A 100 7.69 7.44 -5.39
CA THR A 100 8.39 8.46 -6.17
C THR A 100 8.26 8.12 -7.65
N GLN A 101 7.72 9.05 -8.44
CA GLN A 101 7.68 8.89 -9.88
C GLN A 101 8.79 9.73 -10.50
N THR A 102 9.66 9.09 -11.27
CA THR A 102 10.72 9.75 -12.04
C THR A 102 10.42 9.57 -13.52
N VAL A 103 10.49 10.65 -14.29
CA VAL A 103 10.41 10.56 -15.75
C VAL A 103 11.83 10.37 -16.26
N ALA A 104 12.10 9.21 -16.87
CA ALA A 104 13.39 8.99 -17.51
C ALA A 104 13.58 10.00 -18.66
N PRO A 105 14.82 10.36 -19.03
CA PRO A 105 15.08 11.23 -20.19
C PRO A 105 14.50 10.70 -21.51
N THR A 106 14.19 9.41 -21.58
CA THR A 106 13.53 8.73 -22.69
C THR A 106 12.00 8.96 -22.74
N GLY A 107 11.44 9.73 -21.82
CA GLY A 107 10.00 10.02 -21.72
C GLY A 107 9.17 8.94 -21.01
N THR A 108 9.77 7.79 -20.67
CA THR A 108 9.08 6.71 -19.97
C THR A 108 8.95 7.04 -18.48
N PRO A 109 7.73 7.06 -17.90
CA PRO A 109 7.57 7.19 -16.46
C PRO A 109 8.06 5.91 -15.76
N SER A 110 8.97 6.08 -14.80
CA SER A 110 9.43 5.04 -13.89
C SER A 110 8.89 5.33 -12.49
N THR A 111 8.11 4.42 -11.95
CA THR A 111 7.63 4.47 -10.56
C THR A 111 8.60 3.69 -9.68
N ASP A 112 9.14 4.32 -8.66
CA ASP A 112 9.93 3.68 -7.62
C ASP A 112 9.23 3.79 -6.26
N GLY A 113 9.13 2.67 -5.55
CA GLY A 113 8.56 2.59 -4.21
C GLY A 113 9.66 2.66 -3.18
N VAL A 114 9.82 3.81 -2.52
CA VAL A 114 10.83 3.99 -1.47
C VAL A 114 10.30 3.48 -0.14
N LEU A 115 10.83 2.33 0.29
CA LEU A 115 10.53 1.75 1.59
C LEU A 115 11.36 2.43 2.69
N HIS A 116 10.72 3.22 3.56
CA HIS A 116 11.43 3.91 4.64
C HIS A 116 11.85 2.97 5.78
N GLY A 117 11.36 1.73 5.82
CA GLY A 117 11.79 0.70 6.77
C GLY A 117 13.13 0.05 6.45
N GLY A 118 13.78 0.42 5.34
CA GLY A 118 15.04 -0.15 4.86
C GLY A 118 16.27 0.10 5.76
N PRO A 119 17.47 -0.34 5.35
CA PRO A 119 18.70 -0.14 6.12
C PRO A 119 18.97 1.35 6.35
N TYR A 120 19.61 1.64 7.49
CA TYR A 120 20.13 2.97 7.76
C TYR A 120 21.30 3.27 6.82
N ILE A 121 21.22 4.39 6.10
CA ILE A 121 22.28 4.88 5.23
C ILE A 121 22.84 6.15 5.87
N LYS A 122 24.10 6.09 6.31
CA LYS A 122 24.74 7.13 7.14
C LYS A 122 24.73 8.52 6.50
N ASP A 123 24.81 8.59 5.18
CA ASP A 123 24.93 9.84 4.42
C ASP A 123 23.58 10.39 3.93
N LEU A 124 22.47 9.75 4.30
CA LEU A 124 21.11 10.22 4.01
C LEU A 124 20.42 10.70 5.30
N PRO A 125 19.51 11.68 5.21
CA PRO A 125 18.73 12.11 6.37
C PRO A 125 17.94 10.94 6.95
N LEU A 126 17.91 10.86 8.29
CA LEU A 126 17.22 9.80 9.01
C LEU A 126 15.70 9.95 8.85
N ASN A 127 15.10 9.13 7.98
CA ASN A 127 13.67 9.13 7.77
C ASN A 127 12.92 8.39 8.89
N ARG A 128 11.64 8.74 9.08
CA ARG A 128 10.72 7.91 9.88
C ARG A 128 10.49 6.60 9.13
N GLY A 129 10.81 5.47 9.74
CA GLY A 129 10.72 4.16 9.09
C GLY A 129 9.35 3.49 9.23
N GLY A 130 8.70 3.68 10.38
CA GLY A 130 7.39 3.10 10.70
C GLY A 130 7.13 3.12 12.19
N ARG A 131 6.44 2.10 12.72
CA ARG A 131 6.06 2.05 14.13
C ARG A 131 6.16 0.66 14.76
N PHE A 132 6.44 0.63 16.05
CA PHE A 132 6.18 -0.50 16.94
C PHE A 132 5.08 -0.10 17.93
N GLY A 133 3.87 -0.61 17.73
CA GLY A 133 2.70 -0.10 18.45
C GLY A 133 2.53 1.39 18.17
N GLN A 134 2.48 2.19 19.24
CA GLN A 134 2.38 3.64 19.15
C GLN A 134 3.73 4.34 18.91
N LEU A 135 4.86 3.67 19.12
CA LEU A 135 6.19 4.29 19.02
C LEU A 135 6.61 4.41 17.55
N VAL A 136 6.84 5.64 17.08
CA VAL A 136 7.47 5.88 15.77
C VAL A 136 8.95 5.57 15.85
N VAL A 137 9.44 4.73 14.94
CA VAL A 137 10.85 4.33 14.89
C VAL A 137 11.53 4.87 13.64
N PRO A 138 12.84 5.18 13.71
CA PRO A 138 13.58 5.62 12.55
C PRO A 138 13.86 4.47 11.57
N GLN A 139 14.25 4.83 10.34
CA GLN A 139 14.79 3.90 9.35
C GLN A 139 15.91 3.02 9.94
N GLY A 140 15.99 1.76 9.51
CA GLY A 140 16.94 0.77 10.02
C GLY A 140 16.47 -0.02 11.24
N PHE A 141 15.51 0.49 12.03
CA PHE A 141 15.00 -0.23 13.20
C PHE A 141 13.95 -1.30 12.84
N LEU A 142 13.43 -1.26 11.61
CA LEU A 142 12.46 -2.23 11.12
C LEU A 142 13.10 -3.45 10.44
N LEU A 143 14.43 -3.55 10.38
CA LEU A 143 15.14 -4.65 9.68
C LEU A 143 14.68 -6.04 10.12
N LEU A 144 14.37 -6.23 11.42
CA LEU A 144 13.89 -7.51 11.96
C LEU A 144 12.49 -7.90 11.46
N VAL A 145 11.69 -6.92 11.07
CA VAL A 145 10.27 -7.10 10.68
C VAL A 145 10.04 -6.94 9.18
N LEU A 146 11.03 -6.40 8.45
CA LEU A 146 11.03 -6.30 6.99
C LEU A 146 10.63 -7.59 6.27
N PRO A 147 11.11 -8.79 6.65
CA PRO A 147 10.71 -10.02 5.95
C PRO A 147 9.21 -10.28 6.00
N SER A 148 8.50 -9.76 7.01
CA SER A 148 7.05 -9.91 7.10
C SER A 148 6.32 -9.02 6.08
N PHE A 149 6.80 -7.80 5.88
CA PHE A 149 6.27 -6.88 4.87
C PHE A 149 6.60 -7.36 3.47
N GLN A 150 7.79 -7.94 3.26
CA GLN A 150 8.14 -8.56 1.98
C GLN A 150 7.20 -9.73 1.66
N LYS A 151 6.96 -10.63 2.61
CA LYS A 151 5.99 -11.72 2.44
C LYS A 151 4.59 -11.19 2.13
N LEU A 152 4.14 -10.13 2.79
CA LEU A 152 2.86 -9.50 2.46
C LEU A 152 2.86 -8.98 1.02
N ALA A 153 3.91 -8.27 0.60
CA ALA A 153 4.05 -7.79 -0.77
C ALA A 153 4.04 -8.95 -1.78
N ASP A 154 4.71 -10.07 -1.48
CA ASP A 154 4.74 -11.26 -2.33
C ASP A 154 3.34 -11.88 -2.49
N LEU A 155 2.54 -11.93 -1.42
CA LEU A 155 1.15 -12.41 -1.47
C LEU A 155 0.26 -11.55 -2.37
N TYR A 156 0.56 -10.25 -2.47
CA TYR A 156 -0.19 -9.28 -3.27
C TYR A 156 0.60 -8.79 -4.49
N LYS A 157 1.57 -9.57 -4.96
CA LYS A 157 2.48 -9.16 -6.04
C LYS A 157 1.73 -8.74 -7.30
N THR A 158 0.65 -9.45 -7.65
CA THR A 158 -0.17 -9.11 -8.82
C THR A 158 -0.82 -7.75 -8.66
N GLU A 159 -1.43 -7.47 -7.51
CA GLU A 159 -2.11 -6.21 -7.24
C GLU A 159 -1.12 -5.04 -7.14
N VAL A 160 0.05 -5.27 -6.52
CA VAL A 160 1.14 -4.30 -6.46
C VAL A 160 1.69 -3.98 -7.85
N GLU A 161 1.89 -4.98 -8.70
CA GLU A 161 2.35 -4.79 -10.09
C GLU A 161 1.33 -3.99 -10.91
N LEU A 162 0.04 -4.31 -10.79
CA LEU A 162 -1.02 -3.56 -11.48
C LEU A 162 -1.08 -2.09 -11.02
N ALA A 163 -0.95 -1.84 -9.72
CA ALA A 163 -1.09 -0.49 -9.16
C ALA A 163 0.18 0.36 -9.29
N LEU A 164 1.37 -0.22 -9.10
CA LEU A 164 2.63 0.53 -9.03
C LEU A 164 3.51 0.35 -10.28
N GLY A 165 3.50 -0.83 -10.90
CA GLY A 165 4.33 -1.14 -12.06
C GLY A 165 3.74 -0.65 -13.39
N ARG A 166 2.41 -0.63 -13.50
CA ARG A 166 1.71 -0.34 -14.78
C ARG A 166 1.00 1.02 -14.83
N MET A 167 0.89 1.71 -13.70
CA MET A 167 0.24 3.03 -13.67
C MET A 167 1.25 4.12 -13.99
N ALA A 168 0.90 4.97 -14.95
CA ALA A 168 1.76 6.09 -15.35
C ALA A 168 1.80 7.19 -14.30
N ARG A 169 0.69 7.43 -13.58
CA ARG A 169 0.57 8.46 -12.54
C ARG A 169 -0.04 7.89 -11.28
N ILE A 170 0.61 8.17 -10.15
CA ILE A 170 0.23 7.67 -8.84
C ILE A 170 0.28 8.85 -7.88
N ARG A 171 -0.85 9.15 -7.24
CA ARG A 171 -0.96 10.21 -6.24
C ARG A 171 -1.52 9.64 -4.96
N ILE A 172 -0.78 9.78 -3.88
CA ILE A 172 -1.24 9.47 -2.53
C ILE A 172 -1.64 10.78 -1.88
N GLN A 173 -2.93 10.91 -1.57
CA GLN A 173 -3.47 12.00 -0.79
C GLN A 173 -4.05 11.42 0.50
N LYS A 174 -4.33 12.29 1.47
CA LYS A 174 -5.05 11.85 2.67
C LYS A 174 -6.31 11.05 2.32
N ASP A 175 -6.40 9.84 2.89
CA ASP A 175 -7.52 8.88 2.78
C ASP A 175 -7.78 8.30 1.37
N LYS A 176 -6.97 8.64 0.35
CA LYS A 176 -7.19 8.21 -1.05
C LYS A 176 -5.92 7.99 -1.86
N LEU A 177 -5.94 6.92 -2.65
CA LEU A 177 -4.94 6.57 -3.64
C LEU A 177 -5.54 6.76 -5.04
N ILE A 178 -4.92 7.63 -5.84
CA ILE A 178 -5.35 7.94 -7.19
C ILE A 178 -4.34 7.34 -8.16
N LEU A 179 -4.84 6.52 -9.09
CA LEU A 179 -4.04 5.78 -10.06
C LEU A 179 -4.57 6.10 -11.46
N ASP A 180 -3.70 6.60 -12.32
CA ASP A 180 -4.05 6.91 -13.71
C ASP A 180 -3.06 6.19 -14.65
N PRO A 181 -3.55 5.30 -15.52
CA PRO A 181 -2.71 4.56 -16.46
C PRO A 181 -2.27 5.39 -17.66
N ARG A 182 -2.89 6.56 -17.91
CA ARG A 182 -2.59 7.40 -19.08
C ARG A 182 -1.28 8.15 -18.92
N GLU A 183 -0.43 8.08 -19.94
CA GLU A 183 0.85 8.78 -19.97
C GLU A 183 0.67 10.30 -19.94
N PRO A 184 1.63 11.05 -19.36
CA PRO A 184 1.55 12.51 -19.28
C PRO A 184 1.38 13.23 -20.63
N GLY A 185 1.73 12.58 -21.75
CA GLY A 185 1.62 13.14 -23.11
C GLY A 185 0.27 12.94 -23.81
N ASP A 186 -0.63 12.12 -23.27
CA ASP A 186 -1.85 11.65 -23.96
C ASP A 186 -3.02 12.66 -23.90
N LEU A 187 -2.77 13.87 -23.38
CA LEU A 187 -3.74 14.98 -23.36
C LEU A 187 -3.74 15.84 -24.64
N MET A 188 -2.86 15.54 -25.61
CA MET A 188 -2.73 16.30 -26.87
C MET A 188 -3.37 15.63 -28.09
N THR A 189 -3.92 14.42 -27.96
CA THR A 189 -4.55 13.67 -29.06
C THR A 189 -6.04 13.43 -28.80
N ALA A 190 -6.79 14.49 -28.53
CA ALA A 190 -8.21 14.49 -28.83
C ALA A 190 -8.40 14.84 -30.32
N PRO A 191 -8.94 13.96 -31.17
CA PRO A 191 -9.24 14.29 -32.55
C PRO A 191 -10.53 15.12 -32.58
N GLY A 192 -10.43 16.43 -32.84
CA GLY A 192 -11.62 17.24 -33.10
C GLY A 192 -11.42 18.72 -32.80
N GLY A 193 -11.01 19.48 -33.82
CA GLY A 193 -10.92 20.93 -33.73
C GLY A 193 -10.52 21.57 -35.05
N THR A 194 -11.19 21.22 -36.14
CA THR A 194 -11.23 22.08 -37.33
C THR A 194 -12.05 23.34 -37.00
N PHE A 195 -11.43 24.50 -37.11
CA PHE A 195 -12.05 25.73 -37.60
C PHE A 195 -11.03 26.49 -38.45
#